data_AF-A0A9X5XHU8-F1
#
_entry.id   AF-A0A9X5XHU8-F1
#
_cell.length_a   1.000
_cell.length_b   1.000
_cell.length_c   1.000
_cell.angle_alpha   90.00
_cell.angle_beta   90.00
_cell.angle_gamma   90.00
#
_symmetry.space_group_name_H-M   'P 1'
#
loop_
_entity.id
_entity.type
_entity.pdbx_description
1 polymer ?
#
loop_
_entity_poly.entity_id
_entity_poly.type
_entity_poly.pdbx_seq_one_letter_code
_entity_poly.pdbx_strand_id
1 'polypeptide(L)'
;LYLLARLIHLFVITLITMGAVDLYPSFGAPAIALASVLTLTYTVVHFALVERASTGFKPQKPLYCSIYEPSFWRHERFWKMASVHYIQAFDGTPFKNVIWRLLGARIGKRVFDDGCFFPERTLVTIGDDSTLNAGTVVQCHSQEDGAFKSDRSALGNGCTLGVGAFVHYGVTIADGAALAPDSFLMKGEE
;
A
#
# COMPACT_ATOMS: atom_id res chain seq x y z
N LEU A 1 -15.38 8.15 9.74
CA LEU A 1 -14.94 7.05 8.86
C LEU A 1 -13.75 6.30 9.45
N TYR A 2 -12.59 6.94 9.66
CA TYR A 2 -11.40 6.28 10.26
C TYR A 2 -11.68 5.52 11.56
N LEU A 3 -12.23 6.19 12.58
CA LEU A 3 -12.56 5.55 13.87
C LEU A 3 -13.58 4.42 13.70
N LEU A 4 -14.60 4.63 12.88
CA LEU A 4 -15.63 3.62 12.61
C LEU A 4 -15.02 2.35 11.98
N ALA A 5 -14.16 2.50 10.97
CA ALA A 5 -13.47 1.38 10.34
C ALA A 5 -12.60 0.60 11.35
N ARG A 6 -11.88 1.30 12.23
CA ARG A 6 -11.09 0.68 13.31
C ARG A 6 -11.97 -0.04 14.32
N LEU A 7 -13.10 0.54 14.71
CA LEU A 7 -14.04 -0.08 15.65
C LEU A 7 -14.69 -1.33 15.08
N ILE A 8 -15.10 -1.31 13.81
CA ILE A 8 -15.65 -2.48 13.11
C ILE A 8 -14.59 -3.59 13.04
N HIS A 9 -13.36 -3.23 12.63
CA HIS A 9 -12.25 -4.18 12.55
C HIS A 9 -11.96 -4.85 13.91
N LEU A 10 -11.84 -4.06 14.97
CA LEU A 10 -11.62 -4.55 16.32
C LEU A 10 -12.76 -5.46 16.77
N PHE A 11 -14.01 -5.03 16.57
CA PHE A 11 -15.18 -5.81 16.95
C PHE A 11 -15.19 -7.19 16.30
N VAL A 12 -14.94 -7.27 14.99
CA VAL A 12 -14.93 -8.57 14.28
C VAL A 12 -13.75 -9.45 14.69
N ILE A 13 -12.56 -8.90 14.93
CA ILE A 13 -11.44 -9.69 15.46
C ILE A 13 -11.77 -10.25 16.84
N THR A 14 -12.41 -9.47 17.70
CA THR A 14 -12.88 -9.94 19.01
C THR A 14 -13.86 -11.09 18.85
N LEU A 15 -14.83 -10.99 17.93
CA LEU A 15 -15.78 -12.08 17.66
C LEU A 15 -15.08 -13.36 17.16
N ILE A 16 -14.13 -13.24 16.23
CA ILE A 16 -13.35 -14.38 15.74
C ILE A 16 -12.59 -15.04 16.90
N THR A 17 -11.98 -14.23 17.77
CA THR A 17 -11.22 -14.71 18.92
C THR A 17 -12.11 -15.39 19.95
N MET A 18 -13.28 -14.82 20.27
CA MET A 18 -14.24 -15.45 21.18
C MET A 18 -14.76 -16.77 20.62
N GLY A 19 -15.10 -16.83 19.33
CA GLY A 19 -15.49 -18.08 18.70
C GLY A 19 -14.39 -19.15 18.73
N ALA A 20 -13.12 -18.74 18.62
CA ALA A 20 -11.99 -19.66 18.75
C ALA A 20 -11.87 -20.23 20.17
N VAL A 21 -12.10 -19.40 21.19
CA VAL A 21 -12.09 -19.80 22.61
C VAL A 21 -13.22 -20.81 22.88
N ASP A 22 -14.42 -20.56 22.37
CA ASP A 22 -15.58 -21.45 22.57
C ASP A 22 -15.41 -22.80 21.87
N LEU A 23 -14.75 -22.83 20.71
CA LEU A 23 -14.49 -24.04 19.93
C LEU A 23 -13.25 -24.82 20.42
N TYR A 24 -12.37 -24.19 21.17
CA TYR A 24 -11.11 -24.78 21.62
C TYR A 24 -11.28 -26.08 22.43
N PRO A 25 -12.23 -26.21 23.38
CA PRO A 25 -12.42 -27.46 24.11
C PRO A 25 -12.77 -28.66 23.22
N SER A 26 -13.46 -28.43 22.10
CA SER A 26 -13.90 -29.49 21.18
C SER A 26 -12.88 -29.80 20.10
N PHE A 27 -12.18 -28.78 19.59
CA PHE A 27 -11.33 -28.90 18.39
C PHE A 27 -9.84 -28.65 18.64
N GLY A 28 -9.44 -28.10 19.79
CA GLY A 28 -8.05 -27.82 20.14
C GLY A 28 -7.36 -26.84 19.19
N ALA A 29 -6.09 -27.12 18.86
CA ALA A 29 -5.24 -26.26 18.04
C ALA A 29 -5.81 -25.87 16.65
N PRO A 30 -6.50 -26.76 15.91
CA PRO A 30 -7.22 -26.39 14.68
C PRO A 30 -8.13 -25.16 14.79
N ALA A 31 -8.81 -24.96 15.93
CA ALA A 31 -9.66 -23.79 16.13
C ALA A 31 -8.86 -22.47 16.11
N ILE A 32 -7.67 -22.47 16.72
CA ILE A 32 -6.76 -21.31 16.75
C ILE A 32 -6.15 -21.07 15.37
N ALA A 33 -5.76 -22.13 14.65
CA ALA A 33 -5.23 -22.01 13.30
C ALA A 33 -6.27 -21.38 12.35
N LEU A 34 -7.52 -21.85 12.41
CA LEU A 34 -8.62 -21.28 11.63
C LEU A 34 -8.86 -19.81 11.99
N ALA A 35 -8.93 -19.49 13.28
CA ALA A 35 -9.13 -18.11 13.74
C ALA A 35 -8.01 -17.16 13.28
N SER A 36 -6.77 -17.65 13.22
CA SER A 36 -5.61 -16.89 12.73
C SER A 36 -5.73 -16.59 11.25
N VAL A 37 -6.08 -17.60 10.44
CA VAL A 37 -6.31 -17.43 8.99
C VAL A 37 -7.49 -16.49 8.73
N LEU A 38 -8.59 -16.64 9.47
CA LEU A 38 -9.76 -15.75 9.37
C LEU A 38 -9.41 -14.32 9.74
N THR A 39 -8.67 -14.11 10.83
CA THR A 39 -8.23 -12.77 11.26
C THR A 39 -7.34 -12.10 10.23
N LEU A 40 -6.37 -12.82 9.68
CA LEU A 40 -5.47 -12.30 8.64
C LEU A 40 -6.25 -11.93 7.38
N THR A 41 -7.08 -12.85 6.88
CA THR A 41 -7.87 -12.66 5.65
C THR A 41 -8.87 -11.53 5.82
N TYR A 42 -9.60 -11.50 6.93
CA TYR A 42 -10.55 -10.44 7.25
C TYR A 42 -9.86 -9.07 7.32
N THR A 43 -8.70 -8.99 7.99
CA THR A 43 -7.94 -7.73 8.10
C THR A 43 -7.58 -7.16 6.73
N VAL A 44 -7.04 -8.00 5.83
CA VAL A 44 -6.71 -7.59 4.46
C VAL A 44 -7.95 -7.12 3.71
N VAL A 45 -9.02 -7.92 3.70
CA VAL A 45 -10.25 -7.62 2.97
C VAL A 45 -10.92 -6.36 3.51
N HIS A 46 -11.01 -6.21 4.83
CA HIS A 46 -11.63 -5.07 5.50
C HIS A 46 -10.90 -3.76 5.13
N PHE A 47 -9.58 -3.69 5.31
CA PHE A 47 -8.85 -2.44 5.02
C PHE A 47 -8.78 -2.15 3.52
N ALA A 48 -8.66 -3.17 2.67
CA ALA A 48 -8.75 -2.97 1.23
C ALA A 48 -10.12 -2.41 0.81
N LEU A 49 -11.22 -2.95 1.35
CA LEU A 49 -12.55 -2.45 1.06
C LEU A 49 -12.75 -1.02 1.57
N VAL A 50 -12.32 -0.70 2.79
CA VAL A 50 -12.42 0.65 3.36
C VAL A 50 -11.66 1.65 2.48
N GLU A 51 -10.44 1.30 2.08
CA GLU A 51 -9.62 2.17 1.23
C GLU A 51 -10.27 2.38 -0.14
N ARG A 52 -10.68 1.29 -0.82
CA ARG A 52 -11.34 1.36 -2.13
C ARG A 52 -12.67 2.10 -2.07
N ALA A 53 -13.49 1.88 -1.04
CA ALA A 53 -14.76 2.57 -0.85
C ALA A 53 -14.56 4.06 -0.62
N SER A 54 -13.49 4.46 0.08
CA SER A 54 -13.19 5.88 0.33
C SER A 54 -12.88 6.68 -0.94
N THR A 55 -12.41 6.01 -2.00
CA THR A 55 -12.20 6.61 -3.32
C THR A 55 -13.35 6.36 -4.30
N GLY A 56 -14.46 5.79 -3.81
CA GLY A 56 -15.59 5.38 -4.66
C GLY A 56 -15.19 4.33 -5.70
N PHE A 57 -14.20 3.48 -5.36
CA PHE A 57 -13.62 2.45 -6.22
C PHE A 57 -12.97 2.99 -7.50
N LYS A 58 -12.68 4.29 -7.55
CA LYS A 58 -12.02 4.94 -8.68
C LYS A 58 -10.53 5.12 -8.40
N PRO A 59 -9.68 5.01 -9.43
CA PRO A 59 -8.28 5.39 -9.30
C PRO A 59 -8.16 6.88 -8.98
N GLN A 60 -7.19 7.24 -8.13
CA GLN A 60 -6.81 8.64 -7.95
C GLN A 60 -6.32 9.20 -9.27
N LYS A 61 -6.57 10.49 -9.48
CA LYS A 61 -6.02 11.25 -10.60
C LYS A 61 -4.91 12.15 -10.07
N PRO A 62 -3.87 12.41 -10.88
CA PRO A 62 -2.94 13.51 -10.64
C PRO A 62 -3.71 14.78 -10.26
N LEU A 63 -3.23 15.47 -9.23
CA LEU A 63 -3.87 16.64 -8.65
C LEU A 63 -2.81 17.71 -8.46
N TYR A 64 -3.12 18.91 -8.96
CA TYR A 64 -2.40 20.13 -8.68
C TYR A 64 -3.37 21.08 -8.00
N CYS A 65 -3.13 21.43 -6.75
CA CYS A 65 -3.97 22.36 -6.00
C CYS A 65 -3.17 23.05 -4.89
N SER A 66 -3.67 24.19 -4.40
CA SER A 66 -3.11 24.79 -3.19
C SER A 66 -3.40 23.90 -1.97
N ILE A 67 -2.48 23.89 -1.00
CA ILE A 67 -2.67 23.16 0.27
C ILE A 67 -3.82 23.72 1.11
N TYR A 68 -4.29 24.93 0.78
CA TYR A 68 -5.44 25.55 1.42
C TYR A 68 -6.78 25.11 0.81
N GLU A 69 -6.77 24.40 -0.32
CA GLU A 69 -7.99 23.96 -0.98
C GLU A 69 -8.57 22.68 -0.37
N PRO A 70 -9.91 22.53 -0.30
CA PRO A 70 -10.56 21.31 0.18
C PRO A 70 -10.17 20.02 -0.56
N SER A 71 -9.72 20.14 -1.81
CA SER A 71 -9.23 19.04 -2.64
C SER A 71 -8.01 18.35 -2.02
N PHE A 72 -7.04 19.12 -1.54
CA PHE A 72 -5.88 18.64 -0.79
C PHE A 72 -6.31 17.91 0.48
N TRP A 73 -7.16 18.52 1.31
CA TRP A 73 -7.61 17.91 2.57
C TRP A 73 -8.39 16.61 2.37
N ARG A 74 -9.11 16.46 1.24
CA ARG A 74 -9.75 15.19 0.88
C ARG A 74 -8.72 14.11 0.57
N HIS A 75 -7.64 14.47 -0.11
CA HIS A 75 -6.53 13.57 -0.44
C HIS A 75 -5.71 13.21 0.81
N GLU A 76 -5.38 14.18 1.67
CA GLU A 76 -4.66 13.95 2.91
C GLU A 76 -5.43 13.03 3.87
N ARG A 77 -6.76 13.17 3.95
CA ARG A 77 -7.62 12.27 4.73
C ARG A 77 -7.60 10.83 4.20
N PHE A 78 -7.41 10.63 2.90
CA PHE A 78 -7.28 9.30 2.31
C PHE A 78 -6.00 8.60 2.82
N TRP A 79 -4.86 9.30 2.85
CA TRP A 79 -3.61 8.75 3.39
C TRP A 79 -3.73 8.30 4.84
N LYS A 80 -4.40 9.11 5.68
CA LYS A 80 -4.61 8.81 7.10
C LYS A 80 -5.55 7.61 7.31
N MET A 81 -6.35 7.23 6.31
CA MET A 81 -7.21 6.05 6.39
C MET A 81 -6.53 4.75 5.99
N ALA A 82 -5.52 4.82 5.12
CA ALA A 82 -4.77 3.65 4.70
C ALA A 82 -3.94 3.11 5.88
N SER A 83 -4.37 2.00 6.47
CA SER A 83 -3.59 1.33 7.50
C SER A 83 -2.37 0.68 6.84
N VAL A 84 -1.19 1.28 6.96
CA VAL A 84 0.03 0.75 6.31
C VAL A 84 0.55 -0.52 7.02
N HIS A 85 0.31 -0.61 8.33
CA HIS A 85 0.93 -1.63 9.18
C HIS A 85 0.52 -3.07 8.89
N TYR A 86 -0.69 -3.33 8.37
CA TYR A 86 -1.10 -4.71 8.08
C TYR A 86 -0.42 -5.27 6.82
N ILE A 87 -0.02 -4.39 5.89
CA ILE A 87 0.63 -4.79 4.64
C ILE A 87 2.05 -5.29 4.91
N GLN A 88 2.73 -4.72 5.92
CA GLN A 88 4.09 -5.11 6.33
C GLN A 88 4.18 -6.56 6.80
N ALA A 89 3.08 -7.15 7.28
CA ALA A 89 3.03 -8.58 7.62
C ALA A 89 3.24 -9.50 6.41
N PHE A 90 3.21 -8.95 5.19
CA PHE A 90 3.38 -9.66 3.93
C PHE A 90 4.70 -9.33 3.22
N ASP A 91 5.58 -8.55 3.84
CA ASP A 91 6.90 -8.22 3.28
C ASP A 91 7.67 -9.50 2.90
N GLY A 92 8.28 -9.49 1.72
CA GLY A 92 8.99 -10.64 1.14
C GLY A 92 8.08 -11.75 0.60
N THR A 93 6.75 -11.66 0.77
CA THR A 93 5.80 -12.69 0.31
C THR A 93 5.13 -12.31 -1.02
N PRO A 94 4.74 -13.29 -1.86
CA PRO A 94 3.99 -13.01 -3.08
C PRO A 94 2.61 -12.37 -2.83
N PHE A 95 2.06 -12.51 -1.60
CA PHE A 95 0.76 -11.97 -1.23
C PHE A 95 0.75 -10.44 -1.18
N LYS A 96 1.88 -9.80 -0.84
CA LYS A 96 1.96 -8.33 -0.80
C LYS A 96 1.61 -7.70 -2.15
N ASN A 97 2.13 -8.28 -3.24
CA ASN A 97 1.80 -7.84 -4.59
C ASN A 97 0.33 -8.07 -4.96
N VAL A 98 -0.30 -9.12 -4.44
CA VAL A 98 -1.75 -9.34 -4.63
C VAL A 98 -2.54 -8.23 -3.91
N ILE A 99 -2.14 -7.88 -2.69
CA ILE A 99 -2.74 -6.80 -1.91
C ILE A 99 -2.56 -5.46 -2.62
N TRP A 100 -1.36 -5.16 -3.15
CA TRP A 100 -1.15 -3.93 -3.92
C TRP A 100 -2.05 -3.82 -5.15
N ARG A 101 -2.23 -4.92 -5.89
CA ARG A 101 -3.17 -4.95 -7.03
C ARG A 101 -4.62 -4.77 -6.57
N LEU A 102 -5.02 -5.38 -5.45
CA LEU A 102 -6.35 -5.20 -4.86
C LEU A 102 -6.62 -3.72 -4.49
N LEU A 103 -5.61 -3.03 -4.00
CA LEU A 103 -5.69 -1.61 -3.65
C LEU A 103 -5.62 -0.70 -4.91
N GLY A 104 -5.17 -1.24 -6.04
CA GLY A 104 -5.24 -0.64 -7.36
C GLY A 104 -3.90 -0.15 -7.93
N ALA A 105 -2.79 -0.54 -7.31
CA ALA A 105 -1.47 -0.39 -7.94
C ALA A 105 -1.32 -1.34 -9.13
N ARG A 106 -0.54 -0.93 -10.13
CA ARG A 106 -0.25 -1.76 -11.30
C ARG A 106 1.09 -2.46 -11.08
N ILE A 107 1.04 -3.71 -10.64
CA ILE A 107 2.24 -4.49 -10.31
C ILE A 107 2.41 -5.65 -11.31
N GLY A 108 3.58 -5.71 -11.95
CA GLY A 108 3.99 -6.76 -12.87
C GLY A 108 4.16 -8.14 -12.23
N LYS A 109 4.55 -9.13 -13.02
CA LYS A 109 4.78 -10.52 -12.60
C LYS A 109 6.14 -10.66 -11.93
N ARG A 110 6.24 -11.60 -10.97
CA ARG A 110 7.50 -11.95 -10.28
C ARG A 110 8.23 -10.76 -9.63
N VAL A 111 7.50 -9.71 -9.28
CA VAL A 111 8.03 -8.60 -8.48
C VAL A 111 8.34 -9.11 -7.07
N PHE A 112 9.52 -8.81 -6.55
CA PHE A 112 9.86 -9.00 -5.15
C PHE A 112 9.65 -7.68 -4.40
N ASP A 113 8.96 -7.71 -3.27
CA ASP A 113 8.69 -6.53 -2.44
C ASP A 113 8.92 -6.87 -0.96
N ASP A 114 10.00 -6.30 -0.40
CA ASP A 114 10.47 -6.54 0.97
C ASP A 114 10.19 -5.38 1.94
N GLY A 115 9.27 -4.49 1.57
CA GLY A 115 8.94 -3.36 2.45
C GLY A 115 8.66 -2.06 1.71
N CYS A 116 8.43 -2.09 0.40
CA CYS A 116 8.13 -0.90 -0.36
C CYS A 116 6.81 -0.28 0.09
N PHE A 117 6.78 1.06 0.16
CA PHE A 117 5.58 1.83 0.52
C PHE A 117 5.07 2.68 -0.65
N PHE A 118 3.76 2.59 -0.91
CA PHE A 118 3.04 3.38 -1.91
C PHE A 118 1.97 4.25 -1.25
N PRO A 119 2.21 5.56 -1.05
CA PRO A 119 1.16 6.48 -0.58
C PRO A 119 -0.02 6.54 -1.56
N GLU A 120 0.23 6.83 -2.84
CA GLU A 120 -0.78 6.86 -3.91
C GLU A 120 -0.74 5.61 -4.77
N ARG A 121 -1.13 4.47 -4.20
CA ARG A 121 -1.10 3.14 -4.85
C ARG A 121 -1.58 3.15 -6.30
N THR A 122 -2.69 3.83 -6.60
CA THR A 122 -3.29 3.87 -7.95
C THR A 122 -2.52 4.72 -8.99
N LEU A 123 -1.50 5.46 -8.55
CA LEU A 123 -0.60 6.25 -9.40
C LEU A 123 0.71 5.53 -9.69
N VAL A 124 0.99 4.42 -8.99
CA VAL A 124 2.21 3.62 -9.14
C VAL A 124 2.03 2.53 -10.20
N THR A 125 3.05 2.38 -11.06
CA THR A 125 3.23 1.25 -11.97
C THR A 125 4.61 0.63 -11.76
N ILE A 126 4.66 -0.69 -11.56
CA ILE A 126 5.89 -1.47 -11.42
C ILE A 126 5.89 -2.56 -12.49
N GLY A 127 6.95 -2.64 -13.31
CA GLY A 127 7.11 -3.67 -14.34
C GLY A 127 7.39 -5.07 -13.80
N ASP A 128 7.53 -6.02 -14.72
CA ASP A 128 7.81 -7.43 -14.40
C ASP A 128 9.24 -7.60 -13.85
N ASP A 129 9.49 -8.64 -13.05
CA ASP A 129 10.82 -9.03 -12.56
C ASP A 129 11.58 -7.95 -11.74
N SER A 130 10.87 -6.94 -11.25
CA SER A 130 11.47 -5.86 -10.44
C SER A 130 11.66 -6.24 -8.97
N THR A 131 12.69 -5.69 -8.34
CA THR A 131 13.06 -5.90 -6.94
C THR A 131 12.90 -4.60 -6.16
N LEU A 132 11.98 -4.58 -5.19
CA LEU A 132 11.73 -3.47 -4.29
C LEU A 132 12.26 -3.85 -2.90
N ASN A 133 13.47 -3.38 -2.56
CA ASN A 133 14.12 -3.76 -1.30
C ASN A 133 13.45 -3.10 -0.07
N ALA A 134 13.86 -3.54 1.11
CA ALA A 134 13.35 -3.03 2.38
C ALA A 134 13.42 -1.50 2.47
N GLY A 135 12.35 -0.89 2.97
CA GLY A 135 12.27 0.54 3.26
C GLY A 135 12.18 1.46 2.03
N THR A 136 12.03 0.92 0.82
CA THR A 136 11.86 1.77 -0.37
C THR A 136 10.52 2.49 -0.37
N VAL A 137 10.47 3.67 -0.98
CA VAL A 137 9.23 4.45 -1.09
C VAL A 137 9.04 4.88 -2.54
N VAL A 138 7.84 4.67 -3.09
CA VAL A 138 7.44 5.31 -4.36
C VAL A 138 6.31 6.28 -4.04
N GLN A 139 6.67 7.55 -3.90
CA GLN A 139 5.76 8.63 -3.54
C GLN A 139 5.39 9.43 -4.79
N CYS A 140 4.13 9.34 -5.18
CA CYS A 140 3.58 9.98 -6.37
C CYS A 140 3.04 11.39 -6.08
N HIS A 141 3.56 12.06 -5.04
CA HIS A 141 3.26 13.46 -4.75
C HIS A 141 4.44 14.24 -4.16
N SER A 142 4.32 15.56 -4.16
CA SER A 142 5.13 16.51 -3.41
C SER A 142 4.23 17.61 -2.80
N GLN A 143 4.66 18.14 -1.66
CA GLN A 143 4.13 19.38 -1.12
C GLN A 143 5.25 20.42 -1.18
N GLU A 144 5.18 21.28 -2.18
CA GLU A 144 6.24 22.25 -2.51
C GLU A 144 5.61 23.58 -2.89
N ASP A 145 6.24 24.69 -2.50
CA ASP A 145 5.82 26.06 -2.83
C ASP A 145 4.35 26.38 -2.47
N GLY A 146 3.84 25.81 -1.36
CA GLY A 146 2.44 25.99 -0.93
C GLY A 146 1.41 25.25 -1.80
N ALA A 147 1.87 24.36 -2.69
CA ALA A 147 1.03 23.54 -3.55
C ALA A 147 1.21 22.05 -3.24
N PHE A 148 0.12 21.31 -3.39
CA PHE A 148 0.13 19.86 -3.50
C PHE A 148 0.17 19.49 -4.98
N LYS A 149 1.19 18.74 -5.39
CA LYS A 149 1.39 18.28 -6.76
C LYS A 149 1.53 16.76 -6.73
N SER A 150 0.74 16.06 -7.53
CA SER A 150 0.87 14.62 -7.72
C SER A 150 0.88 14.25 -9.19
N ASP A 151 1.64 13.21 -9.52
CA ASP A 151 1.67 12.62 -10.84
C ASP A 151 2.04 11.14 -10.74
N ARG A 152 1.88 10.39 -11.85
CA ARG A 152 2.20 8.97 -11.93
C ARG A 152 3.70 8.74 -11.86
N SER A 153 4.10 7.65 -11.22
CA SER A 153 5.48 7.16 -11.28
C SER A 153 5.48 5.72 -11.80
N ALA A 154 6.38 5.43 -12.74
CA ALA A 154 6.47 4.14 -13.40
C ALA A 154 7.90 3.57 -13.32
N LEU A 155 8.01 2.31 -12.94
CA LEU A 155 9.22 1.52 -13.07
C LEU A 155 9.04 0.52 -14.21
N GLY A 156 10.03 0.44 -15.09
CA GLY A 156 10.15 -0.58 -16.11
C GLY A 156 10.31 -2.01 -15.57
N ASN A 157 10.64 -2.92 -16.46
CA ASN A 157 10.89 -4.33 -16.14
C ASN A 157 12.31 -4.52 -15.60
N GLY A 158 12.48 -5.42 -14.64
CA GLY A 158 13.79 -5.77 -14.09
C GLY A 158 14.45 -4.63 -13.29
N CYS A 159 13.69 -3.63 -12.85
CA CYS A 159 14.24 -2.52 -12.07
C CYS A 159 14.57 -2.97 -10.65
N THR A 160 15.60 -2.38 -10.05
CA THR A 160 15.94 -2.59 -8.64
C THR A 160 15.90 -1.27 -7.88
N LEU A 161 15.10 -1.19 -6.81
CA LEU A 161 15.21 -0.12 -5.83
C LEU A 161 16.11 -0.59 -4.70
N GLY A 162 17.28 0.03 -4.52
CA GLY A 162 18.17 -0.25 -3.39
C GLY A 162 17.49 0.02 -2.04
N VAL A 163 17.99 -0.60 -0.96
CA VAL A 163 17.43 -0.42 0.40
C VAL A 163 17.27 1.06 0.72
N GLY A 164 16.10 1.47 1.20
CA GLY A 164 15.83 2.87 1.56
C GLY A 164 15.70 3.84 0.39
N ALA A 165 15.79 3.38 -0.87
CA ALA A 165 15.67 4.28 -2.02
C ALA A 165 14.28 4.93 -2.09
N PHE A 166 14.27 6.21 -2.43
CA PHE A 166 13.06 7.03 -2.50
C PHE A 166 12.83 7.52 -3.92
N VAL A 167 11.68 7.18 -4.48
CA VAL A 167 11.26 7.54 -5.84
C VAL A 167 10.19 8.61 -5.75
N HIS A 168 10.45 9.78 -6.35
CA HIS A 168 9.51 10.89 -6.32
C HIS A 168 8.42 10.79 -7.40
N TYR A 169 7.56 11.81 -7.49
CA TYR A 169 6.43 11.84 -8.42
C TYR A 169 6.86 12.21 -9.83
N GLY A 170 6.11 11.73 -10.82
CA GLY A 170 6.31 12.15 -12.22
C GLY A 170 7.59 11.60 -12.86
N VAL A 171 8.07 10.44 -12.41
CA VAL A 171 9.29 9.80 -12.92
C VAL A 171 8.97 8.52 -13.70
N THR A 172 9.80 8.23 -14.70
CA THR A 172 9.76 6.96 -15.44
C THR A 172 11.15 6.35 -15.42
N ILE A 173 11.30 5.24 -14.69
CA ILE A 173 12.55 4.50 -14.57
C ILE A 173 12.61 3.46 -15.69
N ALA A 174 13.67 3.47 -16.50
CA ALA A 174 13.85 2.55 -17.62
C ALA A 174 14.05 1.08 -17.18
N ASP A 175 13.79 0.16 -18.12
CA ASP A 175 14.00 -1.28 -17.92
C ASP A 175 15.44 -1.59 -17.46
N GLY A 176 15.58 -2.43 -16.45
CA GLY A 176 16.87 -2.87 -15.89
C GLY A 176 17.60 -1.84 -15.04
N ALA A 177 17.06 -0.64 -14.85
CA ALA A 177 17.69 0.39 -14.03
C ALA A 177 17.74 0.00 -12.54
N ALA A 178 18.80 0.41 -11.86
CA ALA A 178 19.01 0.15 -10.44
C ALA A 178 19.28 1.46 -9.70
N LEU A 179 18.42 1.80 -8.73
CA LEU A 179 18.67 2.90 -7.80
C LEU A 179 19.56 2.41 -6.66
N ALA A 180 20.55 3.23 -6.29
CA ALA A 180 21.46 2.92 -5.20
C ALA A 180 20.72 2.95 -3.83
N PRO A 181 21.23 2.25 -2.81
CA PRO A 181 20.70 2.36 -1.45
C PRO A 181 20.68 3.83 -0.97
N ASP A 182 19.63 4.19 -0.24
CA ASP A 182 19.40 5.54 0.31
C ASP A 182 19.44 6.68 -0.72
N SER A 183 19.34 6.36 -2.02
CA SER A 183 19.26 7.38 -3.08
C SER A 183 17.86 7.97 -3.19
N PHE A 184 17.80 9.22 -3.66
CA PHE A 184 16.57 9.94 -3.91
C PHE A 184 16.48 10.31 -5.38
N LEU A 185 15.55 9.70 -6.11
CA LEU A 185 15.28 10.03 -7.50
C LEU A 185 14.32 11.22 -7.57
N MET A 186 14.80 12.35 -8.06
CA MET A 186 14.02 13.58 -8.13
C MET A 186 13.01 13.56 -9.27
N LYS A 187 11.98 14.39 -9.14
CA LYS A 187 11.02 14.62 -10.23
C LYS A 187 11.76 15.10 -11.49
N GLY A 188 11.37 14.61 -12.65
CA GLY A 188 11.97 14.99 -13.93
C GLY A 188 13.33 14.38 -14.23
N GLU A 189 13.83 13.47 -13.40
CA GLU A 189 14.96 12.60 -13.71
C GLU A 189 14.45 11.27 -14.30
N GLU A 190 15.21 10.70 -15.24
CA GLU A 190 14.96 9.42 -15.94
C GLU A 190 16.00 8.36 -15.54
#